data_AF-A0AA97II69-F1
#
_entry.id   AF-A0AA97II69-F1
#
_cell.length_a   1.000
_cell.length_b   1.000
_cell.length_c   1.000
_cell.angle_alpha   90.00
_cell.angle_beta   90.00
_cell.angle_gamma   90.00
#
_symmetry.space_group_name_H-M   'P 1'
#
loop_
_entity.id
_entity.type
_entity.pdbx_description
1 polymer ?
#
loop_
_entity_poly.entity_id
_entity_poly.type
_entity_poly.pdbx_seq_one_letter_code
_entity_poly.pdbx_strand_id
1 'polypeptide(L)'
;MDQIKLGAQSAFSHSWHNHSKSLMSVRAITSLVNGIKAYFGGYCVSALHCITTKLMKEHPDAWFTKTLHKPLSAYNINIPLACERSTRYVFNKIKKLHNEERELQVKLAFKRDGSALPIPIYNSDNLLFPKNLNGQVRRSVTDTKAPGQEILCRHLAWAYAKKVFGRGKDTFKTINTSEKIQLTFANTPDDPLRESYYLPVRLAGGQMTKRSCFADLYYFHKGKFSAALTGLVEKYWNMSDSDEKNFFFRSREHGRFSHSMALRLKKQNGCMKVIFYDPNATLRHKTFLLSEPGLAAYIAGEDLQASFLSYGVLMNIDDRKKSYDESDIQSFGGSLKSNHLMIEPGRETHAVLRR
;
A
#
# COMPACT_ATOMS: atom_id res chain seq x y z
N MET A 1 -26.44 -29.98 13.22
CA MET A 1 -27.77 -29.41 13.50
C MET A 1 -28.23 -28.67 12.26
N ASP A 2 -29.36 -29.08 11.71
CA ASP A 2 -29.91 -28.58 10.45
C ASP A 2 -30.28 -27.09 10.58
N GLN A 3 -29.70 -26.27 9.71
CA GLN A 3 -29.98 -24.84 9.63
C GLN A 3 -31.37 -24.63 9.02
N ILE A 4 -32.36 -24.29 9.85
CA ILE A 4 -33.64 -23.78 9.37
C ILE A 4 -33.36 -22.44 8.66
N LYS A 5 -33.51 -22.44 7.33
CA LYS A 5 -33.36 -21.26 6.48
C LYS A 5 -34.71 -20.55 6.39
N LEU A 6 -34.82 -19.38 7.00
CA LEU A 6 -35.98 -18.51 6.84
C LEU A 6 -35.89 -17.82 5.46
N GLY A 7 -36.76 -18.23 4.54
CA GLY A 7 -36.89 -17.61 3.23
C GLY A 7 -37.70 -16.33 3.30
N ALA A 8 -37.03 -15.17 3.31
CA ALA A 8 -37.69 -13.86 3.27
C ALA A 8 -38.06 -13.40 1.84
N GLN A 9 -37.80 -14.24 0.83
CA GLN A 9 -37.96 -13.94 -0.60
C GLN A 9 -39.38 -13.54 -0.99
N SER A 10 -40.40 -14.18 -0.42
CA SER A 10 -41.81 -13.85 -0.64
C SER A 10 -42.23 -12.53 0.01
N ALA A 11 -41.58 -12.12 1.11
CA ALA A 11 -41.80 -10.81 1.72
C ALA A 11 -41.09 -9.68 0.95
N PHE A 12 -39.94 -9.98 0.32
CA PHE A 12 -39.18 -9.02 -0.48
C PHE A 12 -39.78 -8.75 -1.86
N SER A 13 -40.37 -9.74 -2.53
CA SER A 13 -40.89 -9.58 -3.90
C SER A 13 -42.04 -8.57 -3.99
N HIS A 14 -42.96 -8.57 -3.03
CA HIS A 14 -44.09 -7.63 -2.99
C HIS A 14 -43.64 -6.18 -2.73
N SER A 15 -42.68 -5.98 -1.83
CA SER A 15 -42.22 -4.63 -1.45
C SER A 15 -41.28 -3.99 -2.48
N TRP A 16 -40.48 -4.80 -3.19
CA TRP A 16 -39.55 -4.29 -4.20
C TRP A 16 -40.26 -3.70 -5.42
N HIS A 17 -41.38 -4.31 -5.83
CA HIS A 17 -42.07 -3.95 -7.05
C HIS A 17 -42.90 -2.66 -6.92
N ASN A 18 -43.46 -2.39 -5.74
CA ASN A 18 -44.34 -1.23 -5.51
C ASN A 18 -43.63 -0.03 -4.84
N HIS A 19 -42.46 -0.24 -4.21
CA HIS A 19 -41.78 0.81 -3.43
C HIS A 19 -40.29 0.96 -3.74
N SER A 20 -39.87 0.74 -4.99
CA SER A 20 -38.48 0.88 -5.44
C SER A 20 -37.82 2.24 -5.12
N LYS A 21 -38.62 3.27 -4.79
CA LYS A 21 -38.17 4.61 -4.38
C LYS A 21 -38.04 4.80 -2.86
N SER A 22 -38.51 3.88 -2.01
CA SER A 22 -38.51 4.04 -0.55
C SER A 22 -37.60 3.02 0.17
N LEU A 23 -36.55 3.54 0.82
CA LEU A 23 -35.64 2.77 1.68
C LEU A 23 -36.30 2.29 2.98
N MET A 24 -37.49 2.78 3.31
CA MET A 24 -38.08 2.55 4.63
C MET A 24 -38.52 1.09 4.81
N SER A 25 -39.08 0.46 3.77
CA SER A 25 -39.49 -0.95 3.80
C SER A 25 -38.29 -1.89 3.88
N VAL A 26 -37.20 -1.58 3.16
CA VAL A 26 -35.93 -2.34 3.24
C VAL A 26 -35.33 -2.23 4.64
N ARG A 27 -35.34 -1.03 5.24
CA ARG A 27 -34.86 -0.81 6.61
C ARG A 27 -35.72 -1.52 7.64
N ALA A 28 -37.05 -1.45 7.54
CA ALA A 28 -37.97 -2.12 8.45
C ALA A 28 -37.76 -3.65 8.43
N ILE A 29 -37.67 -4.24 7.24
CA ILE A 29 -37.47 -5.69 7.09
C ILE A 29 -36.06 -6.09 7.57
N THR A 30 -35.03 -5.30 7.26
CA THR A 30 -33.66 -5.57 7.75
C THR A 30 -33.58 -5.47 9.28
N SER A 31 -34.23 -4.48 9.88
CA SER A 31 -34.31 -4.33 11.34
C SER A 31 -35.07 -5.48 11.99
N LEU A 32 -36.17 -5.94 11.37
CA LEU A 32 -36.97 -7.07 11.87
C LEU A 32 -36.19 -8.39 11.78
N VAL A 33 -35.46 -8.60 10.68
CA VAL A 33 -34.53 -9.73 10.50
C VAL A 33 -33.40 -9.70 11.52
N ASN A 34 -32.80 -8.53 11.77
CA ASN A 34 -31.75 -8.38 12.78
C ASN A 34 -32.30 -8.57 14.21
N GLY A 35 -33.54 -8.14 14.47
CA GLY A 35 -34.24 -8.38 15.74
C GLY A 35 -34.47 -9.88 15.98
N ILE A 36 -34.96 -10.61 14.98
CA ILE A 36 -35.13 -12.08 15.05
C ILE A 36 -33.76 -12.77 15.24
N LYS A 37 -32.71 -12.30 14.55
CA LYS A 37 -31.35 -12.83 14.71
C LYS A 37 -30.79 -12.60 16.12
N ALA A 38 -31.01 -11.41 16.67
CA ALA A 38 -30.58 -11.06 18.02
C ALA A 38 -31.34 -11.86 19.10
N TYR A 39 -32.63 -12.12 18.89
CA TYR A 39 -33.46 -12.83 19.86
C TYR A 39 -33.18 -14.35 19.89
N PHE A 40 -32.80 -14.96 18.75
CA PHE A 40 -32.70 -16.42 18.66
C PHE A 40 -31.28 -16.99 18.51
N GLY A 41 -30.23 -16.18 18.44
CA GLY A 41 -28.81 -16.56 18.65
C GLY A 41 -28.16 -17.61 17.73
N GLY A 42 -28.94 -18.38 16.95
CA GLY A 42 -28.48 -19.56 16.21
C GLY A 42 -28.89 -19.60 14.73
N TYR A 43 -29.59 -18.59 14.22
CA TYR A 43 -30.02 -18.55 12.82
C TYR A 43 -29.10 -17.67 11.94
N CYS A 44 -28.74 -18.20 10.77
CA CYS A 44 -28.03 -17.45 9.73
C CYS A 44 -29.04 -16.92 8.71
N VAL A 45 -29.39 -15.63 8.81
CA VAL A 45 -30.25 -14.96 7.82
C VAL A 45 -29.35 -14.28 6.78
N SER A 46 -29.42 -14.74 5.52
CA SER A 46 -28.72 -14.12 4.40
C SER A 46 -29.68 -13.22 3.62
N ALA A 47 -29.38 -11.93 3.55
CA ALA A 47 -30.08 -10.95 2.71
C ALA A 47 -29.40 -10.74 1.34
N LEU A 48 -28.32 -11.49 1.06
CA LEU A 48 -27.60 -11.40 -0.22
C LEU A 48 -28.26 -12.33 -1.23
N HIS A 49 -29.18 -11.78 -2.02
CA HIS A 49 -29.80 -12.45 -3.15
C HIS A 49 -28.89 -12.37 -4.39
N CYS A 50 -28.92 -13.39 -5.27
CA CYS A 50 -28.32 -13.33 -6.60
C CYS A 50 -28.80 -12.14 -7.46
N ILE A 51 -29.98 -11.59 -7.17
CA ILE A 51 -30.53 -10.38 -7.79
C ILE A 51 -29.81 -9.12 -7.28
N THR A 52 -29.45 -9.06 -5.99
CA THR A 52 -28.67 -7.95 -5.43
C THR A 52 -27.28 -7.89 -6.06
N THR A 53 -26.60 -9.03 -6.20
CA THR A 53 -25.29 -9.11 -6.86
C THR A 53 -25.36 -8.74 -8.34
N LYS A 54 -26.46 -9.06 -9.02
CA LYS A 54 -26.72 -8.67 -10.41
C LYS A 54 -26.97 -7.17 -10.54
N LEU A 55 -27.84 -6.60 -9.70
CA LEU A 55 -28.15 -5.16 -9.68
C LEU A 55 -26.95 -4.30 -9.28
N MET A 56 -26.10 -4.76 -8.36
CA MET A 56 -24.85 -4.06 -8.01
C MET A 56 -23.84 -4.03 -9.17
N LYS A 57 -23.85 -5.05 -10.03
CA LYS A 57 -23.02 -5.10 -11.24
C LYS A 57 -23.61 -4.24 -12.37
N GLU A 58 -24.94 -4.22 -12.50
CA GLU A 58 -25.65 -3.46 -13.53
C GLU A 58 -25.68 -1.94 -13.22
N HIS A 59 -25.66 -1.56 -11.93
CA HIS A 59 -25.75 -0.17 -11.49
C HIS A 59 -24.71 0.18 -10.41
N PRO A 60 -23.40 0.19 -10.74
CA PRO A 60 -22.33 0.42 -9.77
C PRO A 60 -22.38 1.81 -9.11
N ASP A 61 -22.91 2.81 -9.81
CA ASP A 61 -22.95 4.20 -9.32
C ASP A 61 -24.22 4.57 -8.53
N ALA A 62 -25.19 3.66 -8.45
CA ALA A 62 -26.45 3.92 -7.78
C ALA A 62 -26.28 4.13 -6.27
N TRP A 63 -27.19 4.90 -5.67
CA TRP A 63 -27.05 5.31 -4.28
C TRP A 63 -27.26 4.15 -3.28
N PHE A 64 -28.03 3.13 -3.65
CA PHE A 64 -28.20 1.91 -2.84
C PHE A 64 -26.93 1.05 -2.81
N THR A 65 -26.16 1.00 -3.90
CA THR A 65 -24.84 0.37 -3.98
C THR A 65 -23.88 1.06 -3.00
N LYS A 66 -23.88 2.39 -2.97
CA LYS A 66 -23.08 3.21 -2.02
C LYS A 66 -23.47 3.04 -0.55
N THR A 67 -24.75 2.76 -0.25
CA THR A 67 -25.26 2.62 1.12
C THR A 67 -25.08 1.21 1.68
N LEU A 68 -25.10 0.18 0.83
CA LEU A 68 -24.72 -1.21 1.19
C LEU A 68 -23.20 -1.38 1.34
N HIS A 69 -22.41 -0.45 0.78
CA HIS A 69 -21.00 -0.22 1.15
C HIS A 69 -20.82 0.40 2.55
N LYS A 70 -21.78 0.22 3.48
CA LYS A 70 -21.54 0.56 4.89
C LYS A 70 -20.27 -0.16 5.35
N PRO A 71 -19.31 0.55 5.98
CA PRO A 71 -18.02 -0.01 6.25
C PRO A 71 -18.18 -1.19 7.22
N LEU A 72 -17.35 -2.20 7.02
CA LEU A 72 -17.12 -3.30 7.98
C LEU A 72 -16.76 -2.81 9.40
N SER A 73 -16.62 -1.49 9.62
CA SER A 73 -16.46 -0.85 10.92
C SER A 73 -17.59 -1.11 11.93
N ALA A 74 -18.73 -1.66 11.50
CA ALA A 74 -19.81 -2.06 12.42
C ALA A 74 -19.69 -3.52 12.91
N TYR A 75 -18.73 -4.30 12.41
CA TYR A 75 -18.46 -5.64 12.92
C TYR A 75 -17.23 -5.58 13.82
N ASN A 76 -17.38 -5.99 15.08
CA ASN A 76 -16.25 -6.22 15.98
C ASN A 76 -15.53 -7.49 15.49
N ILE A 77 -14.64 -7.35 14.49
CA ILE A 77 -13.91 -8.46 13.91
C ILE A 77 -12.80 -8.84 14.89
N ASN A 78 -12.86 -10.05 15.45
CA ASN A 78 -11.73 -10.63 16.15
C ASN A 78 -10.63 -10.93 15.12
N ILE A 79 -9.64 -10.03 15.02
CA ILE A 79 -8.59 -10.07 14.00
C ILE A 79 -7.78 -11.38 14.05
N PRO A 80 -7.32 -11.87 15.24
CA PRO A 80 -6.68 -13.18 15.33
C PRO A 80 -7.52 -14.32 14.74
N LEU A 81 -8.81 -14.40 15.08
CA LEU A 81 -9.71 -15.45 14.56
C LEU A 81 -9.97 -15.30 13.06
N ALA A 82 -10.13 -14.07 12.55
CA ALA A 82 -10.27 -13.83 11.12
C ALA A 82 -9.07 -14.38 10.33
N CYS A 83 -7.88 -14.36 10.93
CA CYS A 83 -6.63 -14.83 10.34
C CYS A 83 -6.33 -16.32 10.56
N GLU A 84 -7.17 -17.06 11.31
CA GLU A 84 -6.91 -18.46 11.67
C GLU A 84 -6.74 -19.37 10.44
N ARG A 85 -7.54 -19.11 9.40
CA ARG A 85 -7.50 -19.86 8.12
C ARG A 85 -6.45 -19.33 7.13
N SER A 86 -5.66 -18.33 7.50
CA SER A 86 -4.53 -17.85 6.68
C SER A 86 -3.34 -18.81 6.77
N THR A 87 -2.18 -18.43 6.24
CA THR A 87 -0.96 -19.22 6.45
C THR A 87 -0.59 -19.27 7.93
N ARG A 88 0.02 -20.38 8.37
CA ARG A 88 0.47 -20.57 9.77
C ARG A 88 1.34 -19.41 10.26
N TYR A 89 2.18 -18.86 9.38
CA TYR A 89 3.00 -17.70 9.69
C TYR A 89 2.16 -16.45 9.97
N VAL A 90 1.19 -16.13 9.10
CA VAL A 90 0.33 -14.96 9.26
C VAL A 90 -0.46 -15.06 10.57
N PHE A 91 -1.12 -16.19 10.82
CA PHE A 91 -1.86 -16.41 12.06
C PHE A 91 -0.98 -16.24 13.30
N ASN A 92 0.17 -16.93 13.37
CA ASN A 92 1.08 -16.83 14.50
C ASN A 92 1.61 -15.40 14.70
N LYS A 93 1.91 -14.69 13.61
CA LYS A 93 2.40 -13.31 13.67
C LYS A 93 1.33 -12.37 14.22
N ILE A 94 0.09 -12.50 13.77
CA ILE A 94 -1.04 -11.69 14.24
C ILE A 94 -1.39 -12.01 15.68
N LYS A 95 -1.45 -13.29 16.07
CA LYS A 95 -1.65 -13.70 17.46
C LYS A 95 -0.55 -13.13 18.37
N LYS A 96 0.71 -13.21 17.95
CA LYS A 96 1.83 -12.61 18.69
C LYS A 96 1.67 -11.10 18.85
N LEU A 97 1.39 -10.37 17.77
CA LEU A 97 1.23 -8.92 17.83
C LEU A 97 0.02 -8.52 18.69
N HIS A 98 -1.08 -9.27 18.62
CA HIS A 98 -2.24 -9.08 19.47
C HIS A 98 -1.90 -9.26 20.96
N ASN A 99 -1.15 -10.31 21.30
CA ASN A 99 -0.66 -10.54 22.67
C ASN A 99 0.33 -9.48 23.14
N GLU A 100 1.05 -8.83 22.23
CA GLU A 100 1.92 -7.67 22.48
C GLU A 100 1.12 -6.34 22.50
N GLU A 101 -0.22 -6.42 22.55
CA GLU A 101 -1.15 -5.27 22.57
C GLU A 101 -0.93 -4.29 21.40
N ARG A 102 -0.53 -4.82 20.25
CA ARG A 102 -0.31 -4.02 19.04
C ARG A 102 -1.63 -3.58 18.44
N GLU A 103 -1.66 -2.35 17.96
CA GLU A 103 -2.77 -1.86 17.15
C GLU A 103 -2.80 -2.65 15.84
N LEU A 104 -3.87 -3.41 15.65
CA LEU A 104 -4.10 -4.24 14.48
C LEU A 104 -5.33 -3.73 13.72
N GLN A 105 -5.21 -3.71 12.41
CA GLN A 105 -6.32 -3.45 11.49
C GLN A 105 -6.44 -4.64 10.54
N VAL A 106 -7.62 -4.87 9.99
CA VAL A 106 -7.83 -5.91 8.99
C VAL A 106 -8.68 -5.35 7.86
N LYS A 107 -8.21 -5.58 6.63
CA LYS A 107 -9.00 -5.33 5.42
C LYS A 107 -9.51 -6.67 4.88
N LEU A 108 -10.78 -6.75 4.53
CA LEU A 108 -11.34 -7.96 3.92
C LEU A 108 -11.30 -7.84 2.39
N ALA A 109 -10.64 -8.81 1.75
CA ALA A 109 -10.58 -8.96 0.31
C ALA A 109 -11.67 -9.93 -0.15
N PHE A 110 -12.72 -9.39 -0.77
CA PHE A 110 -13.83 -10.18 -1.31
C PHE A 110 -13.51 -10.64 -2.74
N LYS A 111 -13.23 -11.94 -2.88
CA LYS A 111 -12.92 -12.57 -4.16
C LYS A 111 -14.18 -12.75 -5.02
N ARG A 112 -13.96 -12.99 -6.32
CA ARG A 112 -15.03 -13.25 -7.30
C ARG A 112 -15.82 -14.53 -7.01
N ASP A 113 -15.21 -15.49 -6.34
CA ASP A 113 -15.86 -16.73 -5.89
C ASP A 113 -16.75 -16.53 -4.64
N GLY A 114 -16.84 -15.30 -4.13
CA GLY A 114 -17.63 -14.94 -2.94
C GLY A 114 -16.92 -15.19 -1.62
N SER A 115 -15.71 -15.76 -1.63
CA SER A 115 -14.90 -15.89 -0.42
C SER A 115 -14.32 -14.55 0.02
N ALA A 116 -14.08 -14.40 1.32
CA ALA A 116 -13.41 -13.23 1.89
C ALA A 116 -12.14 -13.68 2.59
N LEU A 117 -11.01 -13.06 2.24
CA LEU A 117 -9.74 -13.29 2.91
C LEU A 117 -9.29 -12.04 3.68
N PRO A 118 -8.74 -12.21 4.89
CA PRO A 118 -8.20 -11.09 5.65
C PRO A 118 -6.85 -10.65 5.06
N ILE A 119 -6.63 -9.34 5.03
CA ILE A 119 -5.34 -8.69 4.85
C ILE A 119 -5.04 -7.98 6.17
N PRO A 120 -4.23 -8.59 7.05
CA PRO A 120 -3.83 -7.96 8.29
C PRO A 120 -2.92 -6.78 8.03
N ILE A 121 -3.18 -5.68 8.73
CA ILE A 121 -2.47 -4.42 8.63
C ILE A 121 -2.00 -4.06 10.03
N TYR A 122 -0.73 -3.71 10.16
CA TYR A 122 -0.19 -3.23 11.42
C TYR A 122 0.95 -2.26 11.16
N ASN A 123 1.16 -1.33 12.08
CA ASN A 123 2.32 -0.44 12.01
C ASN A 123 3.47 -1.00 12.83
N SER A 124 4.71 -0.61 12.53
CA SER A 124 5.93 -1.01 13.26
C SER A 124 5.96 -0.60 14.74
N ASP A 125 5.21 0.43 15.10
CA ASP A 125 5.02 0.95 16.44
C ASP A 125 3.55 1.35 16.65
N ASN A 126 3.08 1.38 17.89
CA ASN A 126 1.72 1.72 18.32
C ASN A 126 1.49 3.22 18.53
N LEU A 127 2.55 4.05 18.49
CA LEU A 127 2.44 5.48 18.71
C LEU A 127 1.31 6.09 17.85
N LEU A 128 0.25 6.54 18.55
CA LEU A 128 -0.95 7.15 17.95
C LEU A 128 -0.60 8.43 17.18
N PHE A 129 0.43 9.14 17.65
CA PHE A 129 0.97 10.34 17.03
C PHE A 129 2.40 10.08 16.56
N PRO A 130 2.62 9.74 15.28
CA PRO A 130 3.97 9.57 14.79
C PRO A 130 4.71 10.92 14.86
N LYS A 131 5.95 10.91 15.33
CA LYS A 131 6.81 12.10 15.22
C LYS A 131 7.08 12.35 13.74
N ASN A 132 6.63 13.50 13.25
CA ASN A 132 7.00 13.99 11.93
C ASN A 132 8.29 14.81 12.07
N LEU A 133 9.43 14.24 11.69
CA LEU A 133 10.72 14.93 11.67
C LEU A 133 11.14 15.32 10.23
N ASN A 134 10.30 14.98 9.24
CA ASN A 134 10.51 15.35 7.85
C ASN A 134 10.51 16.88 7.70
N GLY A 135 11.59 17.43 7.14
CA GLY A 135 11.78 18.87 6.95
C GLY A 135 12.01 19.66 8.24
N GLN A 136 12.00 19.03 9.41
CA GLN A 136 12.26 19.71 10.68
C GLN A 136 13.75 19.77 11.04
N VAL A 137 14.55 18.83 10.52
CA VAL A 137 15.98 18.74 10.81
C VAL A 137 16.76 19.33 9.65
N ARG A 138 17.71 20.22 9.96
CA ARG A 138 18.66 20.77 9.00
C ARG A 138 20.03 20.12 9.15
N ARG A 139 20.73 20.00 8.03
CA ARG A 139 22.12 19.56 8.00
C ARG A 139 23.00 20.57 8.72
N SER A 140 24.16 20.11 9.17
CA SER A 140 25.16 21.00 9.73
C SER A 140 25.59 22.02 8.68
N VAL A 141 25.95 23.23 9.11
CA VAL A 141 26.59 24.23 8.23
C VAL A 141 27.96 23.75 7.71
N THR A 142 28.55 22.73 8.35
CA THR A 142 29.82 22.11 7.97
C THR A 142 29.66 20.81 7.15
N ASP A 143 28.43 20.43 6.77
CA ASP A 143 28.17 19.27 5.90
C ASP A 143 28.83 19.47 4.52
N THR A 144 29.49 18.42 4.00
CA THR A 144 30.31 18.51 2.77
C THR A 144 29.51 18.38 1.48
N LYS A 145 28.22 18.01 1.57
CA LYS A 145 27.35 17.71 0.43
C LYS A 145 26.23 18.73 0.25
N ALA A 146 25.59 19.14 1.34
CA ALA A 146 24.45 20.06 1.31
C ALA A 146 24.35 20.88 2.61
N PRO A 147 25.33 21.75 2.92
CA PRO A 147 25.38 22.48 4.18
C PRO A 147 24.14 23.33 4.43
N GLY A 148 23.60 23.23 5.65
CA GLY A 148 22.41 23.97 6.12
C GLY A 148 21.07 23.57 5.49
N GLN A 149 21.04 22.66 4.52
CA GLN A 149 19.82 22.24 3.83
C GLN A 149 18.93 21.34 4.71
N GLU A 150 17.63 21.37 4.45
CA GLU A 150 16.64 20.57 5.17
C GLU A 150 16.70 19.09 4.77
N ILE A 151 16.50 18.21 5.76
CA ILE A 151 16.38 16.77 5.54
C ILE A 151 14.91 16.46 5.24
N LEU A 152 14.62 16.43 3.95
CA LEU A 152 13.30 16.20 3.37
C LEU A 152 12.97 14.70 3.14
N CYS A 153 11.72 14.41 2.77
CA CYS A 153 11.17 13.07 2.61
C CYS A 153 11.97 12.20 1.65
N ARG A 154 12.55 12.79 0.59
CA ARG A 154 13.43 12.10 -0.36
C ARG A 154 14.64 11.45 0.31
N HIS A 155 15.24 12.08 1.32
CA HIS A 155 16.39 11.54 2.03
C HIS A 155 15.98 10.36 2.92
N LEU A 156 14.93 10.56 3.73
CA LEU A 156 14.42 9.54 4.65
C LEU A 156 13.92 8.30 3.90
N ALA A 157 13.14 8.49 2.84
CA ALA A 157 12.66 7.42 1.97
C ALA A 157 13.81 6.65 1.32
N TRP A 158 14.83 7.35 0.82
CA TRP A 158 15.99 6.73 0.19
C TRP A 158 16.78 5.89 1.18
N ALA A 159 17.09 6.45 2.36
CA ALA A 159 17.82 5.74 3.41
C ALA A 159 17.04 4.53 3.95
N TYR A 160 15.71 4.65 4.10
CA TYR A 160 14.87 3.51 4.47
C TYR A 160 14.92 2.40 3.41
N ALA A 161 14.76 2.75 2.13
CA ALA A 161 14.82 1.78 1.04
C ALA A 161 16.22 1.13 0.93
N LYS A 162 17.29 1.90 1.15
CA LYS A 162 18.67 1.40 1.25
C LYS A 162 19.00 0.69 2.56
N LYS A 163 18.00 0.51 3.44
CA LYS A 163 18.09 -0.25 4.69
C LYS A 163 19.06 0.35 5.73
N VAL A 164 19.33 1.65 5.65
CA VAL A 164 20.11 2.40 6.66
C VAL A 164 19.38 2.38 8.02
N PHE A 165 18.05 2.41 7.97
CA PHE A 165 17.15 2.14 9.08
C PHE A 165 15.96 1.35 8.56
N GLY A 166 14.99 0.97 9.40
CA GLY A 166 13.82 0.23 8.92
C GLY A 166 13.79 -1.26 9.26
N ARG A 167 14.75 -1.78 10.05
CA ARG A 167 14.93 -3.22 10.28
C ARG A 167 15.05 -3.62 11.76
N GLY A 168 14.43 -4.74 12.11
CA GLY A 168 14.56 -5.38 13.43
C GLY A 168 13.66 -4.76 14.51
N LYS A 169 13.90 -5.12 15.78
CA LYS A 169 13.16 -4.55 16.92
C LYS A 169 13.47 -3.05 17.10
N ASP A 170 14.70 -2.66 16.79
CA ASP A 170 15.24 -1.31 16.98
C ASP A 170 15.20 -0.47 15.70
N THR A 171 14.14 -0.68 14.92
CA THR A 171 14.04 -0.26 13.52
C THR A 171 14.34 1.23 13.28
N PHE A 172 14.01 2.13 14.22
CA PHE A 172 14.20 3.57 14.06
C PHE A 172 15.19 4.19 15.05
N LYS A 173 15.93 3.38 15.85
CA LYS A 173 16.89 3.91 16.84
C LYS A 173 18.00 4.78 16.22
N THR A 174 18.26 4.63 14.93
CA THR A 174 19.27 5.39 14.17
C THR A 174 18.81 6.78 13.77
N ILE A 175 17.50 7.08 13.82
CA ILE A 175 16.93 8.37 13.37
C ILE A 175 15.91 8.95 14.36
N ASN A 176 15.88 8.47 15.61
CA ASN A 176 14.83 8.83 16.56
C ASN A 176 15.00 10.20 17.25
N THR A 177 16.08 10.93 16.96
CA THR A 177 16.32 12.31 17.43
C THR A 177 16.87 13.16 16.29
N SER A 178 16.80 14.48 16.43
CA SER A 178 17.30 15.43 15.44
C SER A 178 18.80 15.27 15.18
N GLU A 179 19.60 15.05 16.24
CA GLU A 179 21.06 14.86 16.16
C GLU A 179 21.38 13.60 15.38
N LYS A 180 20.67 12.50 15.65
CA LYS A 180 20.86 11.24 14.95
C LYS A 180 20.44 11.31 13.49
N ILE A 181 19.38 12.03 13.17
CA ILE A 181 19.01 12.34 11.78
C ILE A 181 20.17 13.13 11.14
N GLN A 182 20.61 14.23 11.74
CA GLN A 182 21.69 15.04 11.19
C GLN A 182 22.96 14.22 10.93
N LEU A 183 23.38 13.39 11.90
CA LEU A 183 24.52 12.48 11.76
C LEU A 183 24.32 11.43 10.65
N THR A 184 23.15 10.80 10.59
CA THR A 184 22.82 9.78 9.57
C THR A 184 22.88 10.35 8.16
N PHE A 185 22.49 11.62 8.00
CA PHE A 185 22.39 12.25 6.69
C PHE A 185 23.55 13.19 6.33
N ALA A 186 24.54 13.39 7.20
CA ALA A 186 25.63 14.38 7.06
C ALA A 186 26.47 14.30 5.76
N ASN A 187 26.38 13.20 5.00
CA ASN A 187 27.05 13.03 3.70
C ASN A 187 26.09 12.49 2.62
N THR A 188 24.78 12.53 2.86
CA THR A 188 23.81 12.15 1.85
C THR A 188 23.67 13.31 0.86
N PRO A 189 23.66 13.09 -0.46
CA PRO A 189 23.31 14.12 -1.43
C PRO A 189 21.96 14.79 -1.18
N ASP A 190 21.75 15.98 -1.76
CA ASP A 190 20.43 16.61 -1.74
C ASP A 190 19.39 15.80 -2.53
N ASP A 191 19.77 15.30 -3.70
CA ASP A 191 18.97 14.34 -4.47
C ASP A 191 19.69 12.99 -4.55
N PRO A 192 19.61 12.16 -3.48
CA PRO A 192 20.36 10.90 -3.40
C PRO A 192 19.90 9.90 -4.44
N LEU A 193 18.65 10.04 -4.90
CA LEU A 193 18.16 9.21 -5.97
C LEU A 193 18.93 9.53 -7.25
N ARG A 194 18.90 10.80 -7.69
CA ARG A 194 19.59 11.26 -8.89
C ARG A 194 21.08 10.96 -8.83
N GLU A 195 21.75 11.21 -7.71
CA GLU A 195 23.18 10.90 -7.59
C GLU A 195 23.47 9.40 -7.71
N SER A 196 22.58 8.52 -7.25
CA SER A 196 22.76 7.07 -7.42
C SER A 196 22.69 6.58 -8.88
N TYR A 197 22.23 7.42 -9.81
CA TYR A 197 22.12 7.12 -11.24
C TYR A 197 23.36 7.51 -12.05
N TYR A 198 24.21 8.38 -11.49
CA TYR A 198 25.44 8.80 -12.13
C TYR A 198 26.61 8.09 -11.45
N LEU A 199 27.30 7.23 -12.19
CA LEU A 199 28.57 6.65 -11.73
C LEU A 199 29.66 7.70 -12.00
N PRO A 200 30.41 8.15 -10.99
CA PRO A 200 31.58 8.97 -11.23
C PRO A 200 32.69 8.08 -11.78
N VAL A 201 32.69 7.82 -13.09
CA VAL A 201 33.90 7.35 -13.76
C VAL A 201 34.80 8.59 -13.88
N ARG A 202 35.78 8.72 -12.99
CA ARG A 202 36.88 9.68 -13.15
C ARG A 202 37.69 9.26 -14.38
N LEU A 203 37.31 9.75 -15.56
CA LEU A 203 38.28 9.91 -16.63
C LEU A 203 39.21 11.05 -16.21
N ALA A 204 40.51 10.81 -16.26
CA ALA A 204 41.51 11.86 -16.15
C ALA A 204 41.21 12.91 -17.23
N GLY A 205 40.60 14.04 -16.85
CA GLY A 205 40.08 15.04 -17.81
C GLY A 205 38.71 15.66 -17.48
N GLY A 206 38.06 15.28 -16.37
CA GLY A 206 37.05 16.15 -15.74
C GLY A 206 35.65 16.19 -16.37
N GLN A 207 35.31 15.32 -17.33
CA GLN A 207 33.96 15.24 -17.87
C GLN A 207 33.22 13.98 -17.39
N MET A 208 32.13 14.17 -16.62
CA MET A 208 31.21 13.09 -16.24
C MET A 208 30.45 12.62 -17.50
N THR A 209 30.88 11.51 -18.12
CA THR A 209 30.30 11.05 -19.40
C THR A 209 29.56 9.70 -19.33
N LYS A 210 29.62 8.95 -18.22
CA LYS A 210 28.92 7.65 -18.12
C LYS A 210 27.73 7.70 -17.16
N ARG A 211 26.54 7.79 -17.75
CA ARG A 211 25.27 7.36 -17.12
C ARG A 211 25.41 5.87 -16.82
N SER A 212 25.18 5.43 -15.60
CA SER A 212 25.06 3.99 -15.40
C SER A 212 24.37 3.68 -14.11
N CYS A 213 23.06 3.44 -14.24
CA CYS A 213 22.40 2.19 -13.88
C CYS A 213 20.90 2.37 -14.15
N PHE A 214 20.30 1.53 -15.00
CA PHE A 214 18.84 1.53 -15.19
C PHE A 214 18.16 0.72 -14.08
N ALA A 215 16.83 0.78 -13.97
CA ALA A 215 16.09 0.10 -12.94
C ALA A 215 14.69 -0.27 -13.45
N ASP A 216 14.09 -1.29 -12.84
CA ASP A 216 12.68 -1.58 -13.06
C ASP A 216 11.83 -0.40 -12.53
N LEU A 217 10.86 0.03 -13.33
CA LEU A 217 10.02 1.20 -13.06
C LEU A 217 8.55 0.88 -13.29
N TYR A 218 7.73 1.10 -12.27
CA TYR A 218 6.29 0.84 -12.30
C TYR A 218 5.57 2.16 -12.10
N TYR A 219 5.16 2.78 -13.20
CA TYR A 219 4.43 4.04 -13.21
C TYR A 219 2.95 3.80 -13.05
N PHE A 220 2.26 4.64 -12.28
CA PHE A 220 0.82 4.51 -12.13
C PHE A 220 0.13 5.87 -12.08
N HIS A 221 -1.08 5.89 -12.64
CA HIS A 221 -2.00 7.02 -12.62
C HIS A 221 -2.92 6.97 -11.39
N LYS A 222 -3.74 8.03 -11.25
CA LYS A 222 -4.67 8.17 -10.12
C LYS A 222 -5.60 6.97 -10.02
N GLY A 223 -5.69 6.39 -8.83
CA GLY A 223 -6.50 5.20 -8.57
C GLY A 223 -5.93 3.89 -9.13
N LYS A 224 -4.67 3.87 -9.61
CA LYS A 224 -4.05 2.69 -10.23
C LYS A 224 -2.85 2.15 -9.45
N PHE A 225 -2.64 2.64 -8.23
CA PHE A 225 -1.63 2.12 -7.32
C PHE A 225 -1.80 0.62 -7.06
N SER A 226 -3.02 0.13 -6.82
CA SER A 226 -3.28 -1.29 -6.56
C SER A 226 -2.83 -2.18 -7.71
N ALA A 227 -3.05 -1.76 -8.96
CA ALA A 227 -2.61 -2.49 -10.14
C ALA A 227 -1.08 -2.56 -10.24
N ALA A 228 -0.39 -1.46 -9.97
CA ALA A 228 1.08 -1.44 -9.93
C ALA A 228 1.64 -2.32 -8.80
N LEU A 229 1.01 -2.28 -7.63
CA LEU A 229 1.39 -3.14 -6.51
C LEU A 229 1.13 -4.62 -6.82
N THR A 230 0.01 -4.95 -7.48
CA THR A 230 -0.27 -6.32 -7.93
C THR A 230 0.82 -6.84 -8.87
N GLY A 231 1.17 -6.08 -9.91
CA GLY A 231 2.23 -6.48 -10.85
C GLY A 231 3.58 -6.72 -10.14
N LEU A 232 3.93 -5.87 -9.18
CA LEU A 232 5.11 -6.05 -8.33
C LEU A 232 5.04 -7.30 -7.45
N VAL A 233 3.93 -7.49 -6.74
CA VAL A 233 3.75 -8.63 -5.83
C VAL A 233 3.76 -9.94 -6.60
N GLU A 234 3.11 -10.01 -7.77
CA GLU A 234 3.13 -11.19 -8.64
C GLU A 234 4.54 -11.49 -9.14
N LYS A 235 5.26 -10.48 -9.65
CA LYS A 235 6.65 -10.63 -10.14
C LYS A 235 7.58 -11.21 -9.07
N TYR A 236 7.46 -10.73 -7.83
CA TYR A 236 8.34 -11.13 -6.73
C TYR A 236 7.74 -12.19 -5.81
N TRP A 237 6.55 -12.75 -6.11
CA TRP A 237 5.86 -13.68 -5.22
C TRP A 237 6.69 -14.94 -4.90
N ASN A 238 7.40 -15.42 -5.91
CA ASN A 238 8.18 -16.67 -5.89
C ASN A 238 9.66 -16.45 -5.56
N MET A 239 10.07 -15.28 -5.07
CA MET A 239 11.42 -15.10 -4.55
C MET A 239 11.68 -15.98 -3.32
N SER A 240 12.94 -16.25 -3.02
CA SER A 240 13.33 -17.14 -1.92
C SER A 240 12.84 -16.62 -0.58
N ASP A 241 12.65 -17.52 0.37
CA ASP A 241 12.21 -17.11 1.69
C ASP A 241 13.24 -16.20 2.36
N SER A 242 12.77 -15.18 3.08
CA SER A 242 13.59 -14.09 3.65
C SER A 242 14.19 -13.09 2.66
N ASP A 243 14.08 -13.30 1.35
CA ASP A 243 14.46 -12.29 0.36
C ASP A 243 13.60 -11.04 0.50
N GLU A 244 14.14 -9.93 0.03
CA GLU A 244 13.42 -8.67 -0.06
C GLU A 244 13.80 -7.85 -1.29
N LYS A 245 12.83 -7.06 -1.76
CA LYS A 245 12.98 -6.08 -2.82
C LYS A 245 12.55 -4.71 -2.33
N ASN A 246 13.34 -3.70 -2.61
CA ASN A 246 13.18 -2.36 -2.06
C ASN A 246 12.98 -1.38 -3.20
N PHE A 247 11.97 -0.53 -3.02
CA PHE A 247 11.53 0.42 -4.02
C PHE A 247 11.54 1.81 -3.42
N PHE A 248 12.15 2.73 -4.15
CA PHE A 248 11.93 4.14 -3.93
C PHE A 248 10.59 4.51 -4.57
N PHE A 249 9.73 5.14 -3.79
CA PHE A 249 8.37 5.46 -4.21
C PHE A 249 8.23 6.98 -4.28
N ARG A 250 8.11 7.53 -5.48
CA ARG A 250 7.75 8.93 -5.64
C ARG A 250 6.31 9.08 -6.07
N SER A 251 5.64 10.05 -5.49
CA SER A 251 4.27 10.43 -5.84
C SER A 251 4.20 11.92 -6.14
N ARG A 252 3.26 12.33 -6.99
CA ARG A 252 3.05 13.73 -7.37
C ARG A 252 1.57 14.07 -7.32
N GLU A 253 1.28 15.25 -6.80
CA GLU A 253 -0.03 15.88 -6.88
C GLU A 253 0.02 17.07 -7.85
N HIS A 254 -0.91 17.06 -8.83
CA HIS A 254 -1.21 18.15 -9.78
C HIS A 254 -0.09 19.17 -10.03
N GLY A 255 1.04 18.71 -10.54
CA GLY A 255 2.10 19.57 -11.08
C GLY A 255 3.01 20.26 -10.04
N ARG A 256 2.73 20.25 -8.73
CA ARG A 256 3.45 21.13 -7.78
C ARG A 256 4.23 20.45 -6.65
N PHE A 257 3.80 19.29 -6.15
CA PHE A 257 4.50 18.62 -5.03
C PHE A 257 4.85 17.17 -5.34
N SER A 258 6.13 16.81 -5.17
CA SER A 258 6.63 15.43 -5.22
C SER A 258 6.87 14.94 -3.80
N HIS A 259 6.07 14.00 -3.32
CA HIS A 259 6.32 13.32 -2.04
C HIS A 259 7.05 12.00 -2.28
N SER A 260 8.08 11.74 -1.49
CA SER A 260 8.91 10.54 -1.60
C SER A 260 8.71 9.65 -0.38
N MET A 261 8.53 8.36 -0.64
CA MET A 261 8.20 7.29 0.29
C MET A 261 9.04 6.06 -0.08
N ALA A 262 8.92 4.99 0.70
CA ALA A 262 9.56 3.72 0.38
C ALA A 262 8.58 2.55 0.47
N LEU A 263 8.77 1.58 -0.40
CA LEU A 263 8.03 0.33 -0.39
C LEU A 263 9.04 -0.83 -0.33
N ARG A 264 8.77 -1.83 0.51
CA ARG A 264 9.56 -3.05 0.59
C ARG A 264 8.65 -4.25 0.47
N LEU A 265 9.04 -5.20 -0.36
CA LEU A 265 8.45 -6.52 -0.45
C LEU A 265 9.39 -7.48 0.24
N LYS A 266 8.90 -8.25 1.22
CA LYS A 266 9.71 -9.27 1.91
C LYS A 266 8.97 -10.60 1.93
N LYS A 267 9.61 -11.66 1.44
CA LYS A 267 9.07 -13.02 1.48
C LYS A 267 9.30 -13.60 2.87
N GLN A 268 8.27 -14.22 3.44
CA GLN A 268 8.43 -14.94 4.69
C GLN A 268 7.42 -16.08 4.85
N ASN A 269 7.89 -17.31 4.98
CA ASN A 269 7.13 -18.54 5.18
C ASN A 269 5.85 -18.61 4.32
N GLY A 270 6.00 -18.45 3.01
CA GLY A 270 4.89 -18.53 2.05
C GLY A 270 4.00 -17.28 1.96
N CYS A 271 4.21 -16.27 2.81
CA CYS A 271 3.51 -14.98 2.70
C CYS A 271 4.43 -13.89 2.14
N MET A 272 3.83 -12.79 1.68
CA MET A 272 4.54 -11.56 1.31
C MET A 272 4.19 -10.46 2.30
N LYS A 273 5.20 -9.82 2.87
CA LYS A 273 5.05 -8.59 3.64
C LYS A 273 5.23 -7.41 2.70
N VAL A 274 4.20 -6.59 2.57
CA VAL A 274 4.27 -5.30 1.89
C VAL A 274 4.46 -4.23 2.95
N ILE A 275 5.64 -3.64 3.02
CA ILE A 275 6.02 -2.67 4.05
C ILE A 275 6.16 -1.30 3.39
N PHE A 276 5.33 -0.37 3.83
CA PHE A 276 5.26 0.99 3.31
C PHE A 276 5.72 1.98 4.37
N TYR A 277 6.65 2.86 3.98
CA TYR A 277 7.21 3.89 4.84
C TYR A 277 6.93 5.27 4.26
N ASP A 278 6.19 6.08 5.02
CA ASP A 278 5.96 7.48 4.75
C ASP A 278 6.82 8.33 5.70
N PRO A 279 7.75 9.15 5.19
CA PRO A 279 8.56 10.05 6.01
C PRO A 279 7.78 11.02 6.89
N ASN A 280 6.52 11.36 6.56
CA ASN A 280 5.66 12.17 7.42
C ASN A 280 5.26 11.44 8.71
N ALA A 281 5.34 10.11 8.72
CA ALA A 281 5.28 9.29 9.91
C ALA A 281 6.69 8.74 10.24
N THR A 282 7.66 9.63 10.45
CA THR A 282 9.11 9.34 10.37
C THR A 282 9.57 8.09 11.12
N LEU A 283 8.99 7.80 12.29
CA LEU A 283 9.37 6.67 13.16
C LEU A 283 8.39 5.49 13.08
N ARG A 284 7.61 5.38 11.99
CA ARG A 284 6.59 4.35 11.82
C ARG A 284 6.54 3.90 10.36
N HIS A 285 6.43 2.59 10.13
CA HIS A 285 6.06 2.05 8.81
C HIS A 285 4.83 1.18 8.94
N LYS A 286 4.03 1.11 7.89
CA LYS A 286 2.82 0.30 7.80
C LYS A 286 3.14 -1.01 7.09
N THR A 287 2.64 -2.13 7.58
CA THR A 287 2.81 -3.45 6.97
C THR A 287 1.47 -4.06 6.63
N PHE A 288 1.35 -4.58 5.41
CA PHE A 288 0.28 -5.46 4.97
C PHE A 288 0.83 -6.88 4.84
N LEU A 289 0.11 -7.87 5.38
CA LEU A 289 0.48 -9.28 5.24
C LEU A 289 -0.40 -9.94 4.17
N LEU A 290 0.22 -10.39 3.08
CA LEU A 290 -0.46 -11.08 1.99
C LEU A 290 -0.22 -12.58 2.09
N SER A 291 -1.27 -13.37 2.25
CA SER A 291 -1.21 -14.84 2.21
C SER A 291 -1.16 -15.40 0.78
N GLU A 292 -1.55 -14.60 -0.22
CA GLU A 292 -1.53 -14.92 -1.64
C GLU A 292 -1.33 -13.64 -2.48
N PRO A 293 -0.85 -13.72 -3.73
CA PRO A 293 -0.47 -12.54 -4.51
C PRO A 293 -1.67 -11.67 -4.89
N GLY A 294 -2.81 -12.29 -5.20
CA GLY A 294 -4.03 -11.60 -5.64
C GLY A 294 -4.62 -10.63 -4.60
N LEU A 295 -4.23 -10.75 -3.33
CA LEU A 295 -4.64 -9.82 -2.27
C LEU A 295 -4.08 -8.40 -2.45
N ALA A 296 -2.97 -8.25 -3.19
CA ALA A 296 -2.38 -6.94 -3.50
C ALA A 296 -3.38 -6.00 -4.21
N ALA A 297 -4.31 -6.55 -5.00
CA ALA A 297 -5.30 -5.78 -5.75
C ALA A 297 -6.29 -5.02 -4.86
N TYR A 298 -6.41 -5.41 -3.58
CA TYR A 298 -7.30 -4.79 -2.61
C TYR A 298 -6.61 -3.72 -1.76
N ILE A 299 -5.30 -3.51 -1.94
CA ILE A 299 -4.55 -2.43 -1.28
C ILE A 299 -4.55 -1.21 -2.22
N ALA A 300 -5.32 -0.21 -1.84
CA ALA A 300 -5.45 1.05 -2.54
C ALA A 300 -4.54 2.13 -1.94
N GLY A 301 -4.40 3.26 -2.65
CA GLY A 301 -3.55 4.35 -2.19
C GLY A 301 -4.05 4.96 -0.87
N GLU A 302 -5.36 4.99 -0.68
CA GLU A 302 -6.04 5.49 0.51
C GLU A 302 -5.66 4.69 1.77
N ASP A 303 -5.41 3.39 1.63
CA ASP A 303 -4.96 2.54 2.74
C ASP A 303 -3.57 2.95 3.26
N LEU A 304 -2.77 3.62 2.41
CA LEU A 304 -1.45 4.12 2.79
C LEU A 304 -1.54 5.37 3.66
N GLN A 305 -2.70 6.05 3.72
CA GLN A 305 -2.89 7.39 4.32
C GLN A 305 -2.03 8.48 3.67
N ALA A 306 -1.53 8.23 2.46
CA ALA A 306 -0.78 9.21 1.68
C ALA A 306 -1.77 10.00 0.81
N SER A 307 -2.02 11.26 1.15
CA SER A 307 -2.90 12.17 0.40
C SER A 307 -2.41 12.46 -1.02
N PHE A 308 -1.17 12.11 -1.36
CA PHE A 308 -0.47 12.58 -2.56
C PHE A 308 -0.40 11.54 -3.71
N LEU A 309 -1.14 10.43 -3.62
CA LEU A 309 -1.06 9.31 -4.58
C LEU A 309 -1.85 9.51 -5.88
N SER A 310 -1.77 10.70 -6.47
CA SER A 310 -2.42 10.99 -7.75
C SER A 310 -1.63 10.44 -8.93
N TYR A 311 -0.31 10.61 -8.97
CA TYR A 311 0.55 9.98 -9.97
C TYR A 311 1.80 9.50 -9.26
N GLY A 312 2.35 8.35 -9.63
CA GLY A 312 3.54 7.87 -8.96
C GLY A 312 4.37 6.89 -9.75
N VAL A 313 5.53 6.59 -9.18
CA VAL A 313 6.49 5.63 -9.71
C VAL A 313 7.09 4.85 -8.54
N LEU A 314 7.10 3.53 -8.70
CA LEU A 314 7.85 2.61 -7.86
C LEU A 314 9.08 2.19 -8.62
N MET A 315 10.25 2.39 -8.03
CA MET A 315 11.53 2.20 -8.69
C MET A 315 12.38 1.25 -7.88
N ASN A 316 12.78 0.15 -8.51
CA ASN A 316 13.64 -0.84 -7.86
C ASN A 316 15.05 -0.27 -7.65
N ILE A 317 15.52 -0.27 -6.40
CA ILE A 317 16.84 0.27 -6.04
C ILE A 317 17.88 -0.79 -5.68
N ASP A 318 17.48 -2.06 -5.69
CA ASP A 318 18.36 -3.21 -5.45
C ASP A 318 18.91 -3.80 -6.75
N ASP A 319 18.11 -3.80 -7.82
CA ASP A 319 18.44 -4.46 -9.09
C ASP A 319 18.71 -3.43 -10.18
N ARG A 320 19.95 -2.91 -10.17
CA ARG A 320 20.42 -1.92 -11.14
C ARG A 320 20.90 -2.63 -12.43
N LYS A 321 20.37 -2.20 -13.57
CA LYS A 321 20.62 -2.79 -14.90
C LYS A 321 21.69 -2.03 -15.66
N LYS A 322 22.41 -2.74 -16.54
CA LYS A 322 23.50 -2.15 -17.35
C LYS A 322 22.96 -1.41 -18.56
N SER A 323 21.84 -1.87 -19.08
CA SER A 323 21.18 -1.29 -20.25
C SER A 323 19.69 -1.04 -20.00
N TYR A 324 19.11 -0.20 -20.85
CA TYR A 324 17.68 0.09 -20.82
C TYR A 324 16.85 -1.16 -21.17
N ASP A 325 17.29 -1.94 -22.15
CA ASP A 325 16.55 -3.12 -22.64
C ASP A 325 16.43 -4.23 -21.59
N GLU A 326 17.26 -4.21 -20.55
CA GLU A 326 17.18 -5.09 -19.38
C GLU A 326 16.16 -4.63 -18.32
N SER A 327 15.60 -3.43 -18.45
CA SER A 327 14.72 -2.82 -17.44
C SER A 327 13.26 -3.14 -17.72
N ASP A 328 12.56 -3.65 -16.71
CA ASP A 328 11.11 -3.85 -16.79
C ASP A 328 10.39 -2.54 -16.48
N ILE A 329 9.79 -1.94 -17.50
CA ILE A 329 9.11 -0.65 -17.40
C ILE A 329 7.64 -0.81 -17.73
N GLN A 330 6.80 -0.60 -16.72
CA GLN A 330 5.36 -0.79 -16.80
C GLN A 330 4.62 0.51 -16.48
N SER A 331 3.47 0.70 -17.11
CA SER A 331 2.59 1.84 -16.89
C SER A 331 1.16 1.40 -16.68
N PHE A 332 0.56 1.85 -15.58
CA PHE A 332 -0.77 1.44 -15.16
C PHE A 332 -1.74 2.62 -15.25
N GLY A 333 -2.75 2.48 -16.12
CA GLY A 333 -3.85 3.44 -16.27
C GLY A 333 -3.56 4.68 -17.10
N GLY A 334 -2.61 4.60 -18.03
CA GLY A 334 -2.33 5.65 -19.00
C GLY A 334 -1.08 5.32 -19.81
N SER A 335 -0.70 6.24 -20.70
CA SER A 335 0.53 6.12 -21.46
C SER A 335 1.68 6.84 -20.77
N LEU A 336 2.89 6.30 -20.94
CA LEU A 336 4.14 6.91 -20.46
C LEU A 336 4.38 8.32 -21.06
N LYS A 337 3.75 8.64 -22.21
CA LYS A 337 3.84 9.91 -22.93
C LYS A 337 2.95 11.02 -22.38
N SER A 338 2.03 10.71 -21.47
CA SER A 338 1.21 11.76 -20.85
C SER A 338 2.12 12.73 -20.07
N ASN A 339 2.01 14.03 -20.35
CA ASN A 339 2.86 15.14 -19.86
C ASN A 339 2.91 15.32 -18.32
N HIS A 340 2.36 14.37 -17.56
CA HIS A 340 2.21 14.44 -16.10
C HIS A 340 3.03 13.37 -15.35
N LEU A 341 3.59 12.36 -16.03
CA LEU A 341 4.41 11.33 -15.37
C LEU A 341 5.84 11.80 -15.15
N MET A 342 6.31 11.75 -13.89
CA MET A 342 7.66 12.15 -13.51
C MET A 342 8.71 11.40 -14.33
N ILE A 343 9.60 12.13 -14.99
CA ILE A 343 10.73 11.54 -15.70
C ILE A 343 11.79 11.22 -14.66
N GLU A 344 11.88 9.94 -14.29
CA GLU A 344 12.91 9.50 -13.36
C GLU A 344 14.29 9.44 -14.03
N PRO A 345 15.39 9.63 -13.30
CA PRO A 345 16.72 9.60 -13.89
C PRO A 345 16.99 8.25 -14.58
N GLY A 346 17.63 8.29 -15.75
CA GLY A 346 17.83 7.13 -16.63
C GLY A 346 16.75 6.93 -17.71
N ARG A 347 15.68 7.75 -17.70
CA ARG A 347 14.53 7.64 -18.62
C ARG A 347 14.71 8.35 -19.98
N GLU A 348 15.63 9.31 -20.08
CA GLU A 348 15.82 10.19 -21.27
C GLU A 348 16.23 9.44 -22.57
N THR A 349 16.65 8.18 -22.46
CA THR A 349 17.15 7.36 -23.59
C THR A 349 16.20 6.26 -24.04
N HIS A 350 15.06 6.10 -23.37
CA HIS A 350 14.13 4.98 -23.56
C HIS A 350 13.33 5.08 -24.88
N ALA A 351 13.36 4.04 -25.71
CA ALA A 351 12.76 4.05 -27.06
C ALA A 351 11.23 4.27 -27.06
N VAL A 352 10.49 3.64 -26.13
CA VAL A 352 9.02 3.83 -25.97
C VAL A 352 8.62 5.29 -25.66
N LEU A 353 9.57 6.12 -25.21
CA LEU A 353 9.37 7.54 -24.90
C LEU A 353 9.89 8.49 -25.99
N ARG A 354 10.59 7.97 -27.00
CA ARG A 354 11.20 8.76 -28.11
C ARG A 354 10.35 8.78 -29.39
N ARG A 355 9.16 8.17 -29.39
CA ARG A 355 8.20 8.25 -30.51
C ARG A 355 6.97 9.00 -30.07
#